data_AF-A0A4V1IYG7-F1
#
_entry.id   AF-A0A4V1IYG7-F1
#
_cell.length_a   1.000
_cell.length_b   1.000
_cell.length_c   1.000
_cell.angle_alpha   90.00
_cell.angle_beta   90.00
_cell.angle_gamma   90.00
#
_symmetry.space_group_name_H-M   'P 1'
#
loop_
_entity.id
_entity.type
_entity.pdbx_description
1 polymer ?
#
loop_
_entity_poly.entity_id
_entity_poly.type
_entity_poly.pdbx_seq_one_letter_code
_entity_poly.pdbx_strand_id
1 'polypeptide(L)'
;MAPPEAFVESVLNKTSGQSYCSPSGQISDSCCDFETVESISNALHPQLTELVQTPFFSHYKIDLFKGCPFWDQDFVCVQKDCAVETVDESMVPEAWRSTRLGAVDFSPQPRGMFDIPRQCAPSDKDFCFLEDERSEKGSYVNLLRNPERFTGYAGASAAQIWRAIYEENCFDL
;
A
#
# COMPACT_ATOMS: atom_id res chain seq x y z
N MET A 1 0.73 21.41 6.77
CA MET A 1 1.26 21.35 8.16
C MET A 1 2.45 20.40 8.12
N ALA A 2 3.68 20.91 8.15
CA ALA A 2 4.88 20.08 8.15
C ALA A 2 4.95 19.28 9.48
N PRO A 3 5.54 18.07 9.52
CA PRO A 3 5.86 17.46 10.79
C PRO A 3 6.69 18.47 11.61
N PRO A 4 6.42 18.66 12.91
CA PRO A 4 7.15 19.63 13.69
C PRO A 4 8.63 19.27 13.62
N GLU A 5 9.47 20.18 13.11
CA GLU A 5 10.93 19.95 12.96
C GLU A 5 11.55 19.44 14.28
N ALA A 6 11.05 19.93 15.41
CA ALA A 6 11.43 19.49 16.76
C ALA A 6 11.20 18.00 17.06
N PHE A 7 10.18 17.36 16.47
CA PHE A 7 9.92 15.93 16.64
C PHE A 7 10.93 15.08 15.85
N VAL A 8 11.27 15.50 14.64
CA VAL A 8 12.27 14.79 13.82
C VAL A 8 13.66 14.93 14.45
N GLU A 9 13.99 16.10 15.01
CA GLU A 9 15.23 16.29 15.76
C GLU A 9 15.31 15.43 17.02
N SER A 10 14.21 15.25 17.78
CA SER A 10 14.24 14.46 19.01
C SER A 10 14.44 12.96 18.79
N VAL A 11 13.88 12.41 17.69
CA VAL A 11 14.03 11.00 17.32
C VAL A 11 15.40 10.71 16.71
N LEU A 12 16.00 11.69 16.01
CA LEU A 12 17.31 11.55 15.36
C LEU A 12 18.49 11.96 16.26
N ASN A 13 18.22 12.50 17.45
CA ASN A 13 19.27 12.96 18.34
C ASN A 13 20.02 11.77 18.94
N LYS A 14 21.32 11.66 18.66
CA LYS A 14 22.16 10.57 19.14
C LYS A 14 22.67 10.86 20.55
N THR A 15 22.19 10.12 21.54
CA THR A 15 22.88 9.98 22.82
C THR A 15 24.10 9.07 22.63
N SER A 16 25.29 9.54 23.04
CA SER A 16 26.55 8.82 22.86
C SER A 16 26.48 7.42 23.51
N GLY A 17 26.49 6.38 22.67
CA GLY A 17 26.49 4.97 23.09
C GLY A 17 25.27 4.15 22.64
N GLN A 18 24.23 4.76 22.10
CA GLN A 18 23.09 4.04 21.49
C GLN A 18 23.34 3.77 20.01
N SER A 19 22.99 2.55 19.55
CA SER A 19 22.79 2.25 18.13
C SER A 19 21.80 3.24 17.52
N TYR A 20 21.99 3.57 16.25
CA TYR A 20 21.12 4.48 15.50
C TYR A 20 19.63 4.13 15.74
N CYS A 21 18.82 5.14 16.07
CA CYS A 21 17.35 5.05 16.14
C CYS A 21 16.76 4.08 17.20
N SER A 22 17.11 4.23 18.47
CA SER A 22 16.36 3.59 19.57
C SER A 22 15.72 4.65 20.47
N PRO A 23 14.61 5.29 20.03
CA PRO A 23 13.88 6.22 20.87
C PRO A 23 13.32 5.51 22.10
N SER A 24 13.28 6.20 23.23
CA SER A 24 12.78 5.69 24.51
C SER A 24 11.79 6.66 25.15
N GLY A 25 10.86 6.14 25.95
CA GLY A 25 9.86 6.94 26.64
C GLY A 25 8.52 7.08 25.89
N GLN A 26 7.69 8.03 26.34
CA GLN A 26 6.33 8.19 25.82
C GLN A 26 6.32 8.82 24.42
N ILE A 27 5.57 8.22 23.50
CA ILE A 27 5.34 8.76 22.16
C ILE A 27 4.35 9.93 22.28
N SER A 28 4.75 11.11 21.77
CA SER A 28 3.90 12.32 21.75
C SER A 28 2.55 12.03 21.08
N ASP A 29 1.47 12.57 21.66
CA ASP A 29 0.07 12.33 21.22
C ASP A 29 -0.40 10.87 21.27
N SER A 30 0.28 10.02 22.06
CA SER A 30 -0.18 8.65 22.31
C SER A 30 -0.12 8.26 23.80
N CYS A 31 -0.87 7.22 24.15
CA CYS A 31 -0.86 6.63 25.49
C CYS A 31 0.17 5.49 25.63
N CYS A 32 1.12 5.36 24.71
CA CYS A 32 2.08 4.27 24.67
C CYS A 32 3.52 4.79 24.62
N ASP A 33 4.44 3.97 25.12
CA ASP A 33 5.88 4.17 25.08
C ASP A 33 6.52 3.39 23.92
N PHE A 34 7.68 3.86 23.47
CA PHE A 34 8.43 3.23 22.38
C PHE A 34 8.80 1.79 22.70
N GLU A 35 9.16 1.51 23.96
CA GLU A 35 9.56 0.18 24.42
C GLU A 35 8.42 -0.84 24.30
N THR A 36 7.19 -0.45 24.64
CA THR A 36 6.02 -1.31 24.48
C THR A 36 5.76 -1.63 23.01
N VAL A 37 5.78 -0.62 22.12
CA VAL A 37 5.58 -0.83 20.68
C VAL A 37 6.66 -1.76 20.11
N GLU A 38 7.91 -1.53 20.47
CA GLU A 38 9.05 -2.33 20.03
C GLU A 38 8.94 -3.79 20.52
N SER A 39 8.50 -4.00 21.76
CA SER A 39 8.29 -5.35 22.31
C SER A 39 7.23 -6.14 21.55
N ILE A 40 6.13 -5.49 21.16
CA ILE A 40 5.04 -6.09 20.39
C ILE A 40 5.48 -6.32 18.95
N SER A 41 6.17 -5.35 18.34
CA SER A 41 6.75 -5.46 17.00
C SER A 41 7.67 -6.68 16.90
N ASN A 42 8.60 -6.84 17.84
CA ASN A 42 9.52 -7.98 17.86
C ASN A 42 8.80 -9.34 18.05
N ALA A 43 7.70 -9.37 18.78
CA ALA A 43 6.90 -10.59 18.95
C ALA A 43 6.13 -10.96 17.66
N LEU A 44 5.58 -9.98 16.94
CA LEU A 44 4.74 -10.18 15.75
C LEU A 44 5.54 -10.29 14.44
N HIS A 45 6.69 -9.64 14.37
CA HIS A 45 7.48 -9.51 13.14
C HIS A 45 7.79 -10.86 12.45
N PRO A 46 8.18 -11.95 13.16
CA PRO A 46 8.43 -13.23 12.51
C PRO A 46 7.20 -13.80 11.80
N GLN A 47 6.02 -13.70 12.45
CA GLN A 47 4.77 -14.22 11.91
C GLN A 47 4.28 -13.39 10.72
N LEU A 48 4.39 -12.06 10.82
CA LEU A 48 4.04 -11.16 9.72
C LEU A 48 4.98 -11.34 8.53
N THR A 49 6.28 -11.54 8.77
CA THR A 49 7.27 -11.79 7.70
C THR A 49 6.97 -13.08 6.94
N GLU A 50 6.57 -14.14 7.63
CA GLU A 50 6.15 -15.39 6.99
C GLU A 50 4.85 -15.18 6.19
N LEU A 51 3.88 -14.47 6.77
CA LEU A 51 2.58 -14.23 6.15
C LEU A 51 2.69 -13.44 4.83
N VAL A 52 3.48 -12.36 4.80
CA VAL A 52 3.63 -11.52 3.59
C VAL A 52 4.40 -12.24 2.47
N GLN A 53 5.15 -13.28 2.78
CA GLN A 53 5.81 -14.13 1.80
C GLN A 53 4.87 -15.17 1.17
N THR A 54 3.69 -15.39 1.77
CA THR A 54 2.74 -16.32 1.17
C THR A 54 2.27 -15.82 -0.20
N PRO A 55 1.90 -16.73 -1.11
CA PRO A 55 1.49 -16.34 -2.45
C PRO A 55 0.28 -15.39 -2.50
N PHE A 56 -0.60 -15.43 -1.50
CA PHE A 56 -1.77 -14.55 -1.38
C PHE A 56 -1.36 -13.09 -1.12
N PHE A 57 -0.43 -12.85 -0.19
CA PHE A 57 0.00 -11.50 0.19
C PHE A 57 1.16 -10.95 -0.66
N SER A 58 1.90 -11.82 -1.35
CA SER A 58 3.05 -11.40 -2.18
C SER A 58 2.67 -10.88 -3.55
N HIS A 59 1.43 -11.08 -4.03
CA HIS A 59 0.99 -10.62 -5.35
C HIS A 59 -0.05 -9.51 -5.21
N TYR A 60 0.20 -8.39 -5.88
CA TYR A 60 -0.68 -7.22 -5.86
C TYR A 60 -0.99 -6.78 -7.29
N LYS A 61 -2.25 -6.45 -7.58
CA LYS A 61 -2.67 -5.97 -8.90
C LYS A 61 -2.70 -4.44 -8.90
N ILE A 62 -1.99 -3.82 -9.83
CA ILE A 62 -1.85 -2.36 -9.90
C ILE A 62 -1.82 -1.87 -11.37
N ASP A 63 -2.40 -0.71 -11.63
CA ASP A 63 -2.26 0.00 -12.92
C ASP A 63 -1.07 0.97 -12.87
N LEU A 64 0.07 0.54 -13.41
CA LEU A 64 1.29 1.34 -13.49
C LEU A 64 1.24 2.46 -14.55
N PHE A 65 0.23 2.46 -15.41
CA PHE A 65 0.11 3.40 -16.54
C PHE A 65 -1.01 4.42 -16.34
N LYS A 66 -1.54 4.52 -15.11
CA LYS A 66 -2.52 5.54 -14.74
C LYS A 66 -1.89 6.93 -14.89
N GLY A 67 -2.47 7.75 -15.77
CA GLY A 67 -2.03 9.12 -16.00
C GLY A 67 -2.24 9.99 -14.75
N CYS A 68 -1.33 10.92 -14.49
CA CYS A 68 -1.49 11.91 -13.43
C CYS A 68 -2.60 12.91 -13.82
N PRO A 69 -3.66 13.11 -13.00
CA PRO A 69 -4.75 14.01 -13.36
C PRO A 69 -4.45 15.49 -13.02
N PHE A 70 -3.39 15.77 -12.28
CA PHE A 70 -3.13 17.10 -11.72
C PHE A 70 -2.12 17.91 -12.52
N TRP A 71 -1.12 17.26 -13.12
CA TRP A 71 -0.05 17.91 -13.87
C TRP A 71 0.58 16.92 -14.84
N ASP A 72 1.13 17.42 -15.94
CA ASP A 72 1.93 16.61 -16.86
C ASP A 72 3.34 16.40 -16.29
N GLN A 73 3.82 15.16 -16.31
CA GLN A 73 5.20 14.85 -15.92
C GLN A 73 5.87 14.02 -16.99
N ASP A 74 6.97 14.56 -17.52
CA ASP A 74 7.89 13.85 -18.39
C ASP A 74 8.96 13.15 -17.53
N PHE A 75 8.54 12.23 -16.66
CA PHE A 75 9.51 11.41 -15.92
C PHE A 75 9.98 10.24 -16.76
N VAL A 76 11.24 10.32 -17.20
CA VAL A 76 11.93 9.19 -17.80
C VAL A 76 12.65 8.44 -16.71
N CYS A 77 12.23 7.18 -16.51
CA CYS A 77 12.92 6.27 -15.62
C CYS A 77 14.25 5.82 -16.26
N VAL A 78 15.37 6.40 -15.82
CA VAL A 78 16.69 6.12 -16.42
C VAL A 78 17.40 4.93 -15.76
N GLN A 79 17.05 4.59 -14.51
CA GLN A 79 17.64 3.47 -13.77
C GLN A 79 16.70 2.26 -13.73
N LYS A 80 17.26 1.06 -13.81
CA LYS A 80 16.53 -0.20 -13.70
C LYS A 80 15.73 -0.29 -12.40
N ASP A 81 16.25 0.30 -11.32
CA ASP A 81 15.65 0.27 -9.98
C ASP A 81 14.46 1.24 -9.80
N CYS A 82 14.09 1.98 -10.84
CA CYS A 82 12.95 2.88 -10.83
C CYS A 82 11.73 2.28 -11.58
N ALA A 83 11.88 1.11 -12.22
CA ALA A 83 10.80 0.39 -12.89
C ALA A 83 10.35 -0.83 -12.08
N VAL A 84 9.04 -1.03 -11.99
CA VAL A 84 8.43 -2.17 -11.28
C VAL A 84 8.41 -3.41 -12.19
N GLU A 85 8.87 -4.56 -11.69
CA GLU A 85 8.79 -5.84 -12.39
C GLU A 85 7.37 -6.42 -12.30
N THR A 86 6.69 -6.51 -13.44
CA THR A 86 5.37 -7.14 -13.56
C THR A 86 5.48 -8.66 -13.72
N VAL A 87 4.51 -9.39 -13.19
CA VAL A 87 4.35 -10.84 -13.32
C VAL A 87 3.21 -11.14 -14.30
N ASP A 88 3.45 -12.11 -15.19
CA ASP A 88 2.42 -12.62 -16.10
C ASP A 88 1.29 -13.30 -15.30
N GLU A 89 0.03 -13.01 -15.66
CA GLU A 89 -1.15 -13.57 -14.97
C GLU A 89 -1.18 -15.11 -14.99
N SER A 90 -0.52 -15.75 -15.96
CA SER A 90 -0.38 -17.21 -16.03
C SER A 90 0.37 -17.80 -14.83
N MET A 91 1.27 -17.04 -14.22
CA MET A 91 2.06 -17.45 -13.04
C MET A 91 1.28 -17.26 -11.73
N VAL A 92 0.14 -16.55 -11.77
CA VAL A 92 -0.78 -16.41 -10.64
C VAL A 92 -1.79 -17.56 -10.70
N PRO A 93 -1.96 -18.34 -9.61
CA PRO A 93 -2.97 -19.40 -9.54
C PRO A 93 -4.35 -18.91 -9.93
N GLU A 94 -5.10 -19.72 -10.68
CA GLU A 94 -6.40 -19.32 -11.25
C GLU A 94 -7.38 -18.85 -10.17
N ALA A 95 -7.40 -19.51 -9.01
CA ALA A 95 -8.23 -19.14 -7.87
C ALA A 95 -7.96 -17.72 -7.35
N TRP A 96 -6.78 -17.14 -7.66
CA TRP A 96 -6.33 -15.83 -7.21
C TRP A 96 -6.31 -14.76 -8.29
N ARG A 97 -6.84 -15.07 -9.47
CA ARG A 97 -7.00 -14.06 -10.52
C ARG A 97 -8.22 -13.20 -10.22
N SER A 98 -8.19 -11.95 -10.64
CA SER A 98 -9.30 -11.01 -10.46
C SER A 98 -10.62 -11.49 -11.06
N THR A 99 -10.55 -12.38 -12.05
CA THR A 99 -11.72 -13.04 -12.65
C THR A 99 -12.38 -14.07 -11.74
N ARG A 100 -11.68 -14.56 -10.70
CA ARG A 100 -12.13 -15.63 -9.78
C ARG A 100 -12.24 -15.16 -8.31
N LEU A 101 -11.30 -14.35 -7.80
CA LEU A 101 -11.24 -13.95 -6.37
C LEU A 101 -12.46 -13.20 -5.84
N GLY A 102 -13.19 -12.50 -6.72
CA GLY A 102 -14.46 -11.83 -6.41
C GLY A 102 -15.65 -12.41 -7.18
N ALA A 103 -15.48 -13.56 -7.84
CA ALA A 103 -16.56 -14.17 -8.61
C ALA A 103 -17.59 -14.79 -7.67
N VAL A 104 -18.73 -14.11 -7.52
CA VAL A 104 -19.90 -14.65 -6.84
C VAL A 104 -20.41 -15.86 -7.63
N ASP A 105 -20.50 -17.02 -6.97
CA ASP A 105 -21.12 -18.21 -7.55
C ASP A 105 -22.64 -18.03 -7.62
N PHE A 106 -23.15 -17.81 -8.83
CA PHE A 106 -24.59 -17.74 -9.10
C PHE A 106 -25.23 -19.11 -9.32
N SER A 107 -24.54 -20.20 -8.94
CA SER A 107 -25.14 -21.53 -8.97
C SER A 107 -26.47 -21.52 -8.22
N PRO A 108 -27.53 -22.11 -8.78
CA PRO A 108 -28.84 -22.11 -8.13
C PRO A 108 -28.77 -23.00 -6.87
N GLN A 109 -28.42 -22.39 -5.74
CA GLN A 109 -28.60 -23.03 -4.44
C GLN A 109 -30.11 -23.19 -4.16
N PRO A 110 -30.55 -24.33 -3.60
CA PRO A 110 -31.96 -24.56 -3.35
C PRO A 110 -32.46 -23.63 -2.24
N ARG A 111 -33.13 -22.55 -2.65
CA ARG A 111 -34.05 -21.69 -1.87
C ARG A 111 -33.52 -21.21 -0.51
N GLY A 112 -32.81 -20.08 -0.53
CA GLY A 112 -32.71 -19.14 0.59
C GLY A 112 -33.46 -17.85 0.26
N MET A 113 -34.09 -17.23 1.25
CA MET A 113 -35.17 -16.21 1.16
C MET A 113 -34.76 -14.81 0.63
N PHE A 114 -33.66 -14.68 -0.12
CA PHE A 114 -33.17 -13.40 -0.64
C PHE A 114 -32.88 -13.51 -2.14
N ASP A 115 -33.72 -12.88 -2.96
CA ASP A 115 -33.44 -12.63 -4.38
C ASP A 115 -32.28 -11.62 -4.45
N ILE A 116 -31.05 -12.12 -4.56
CA ILE A 116 -29.89 -11.28 -4.88
C ILE A 116 -30.00 -10.94 -6.38
N PRO A 117 -30.15 -9.66 -6.77
CA PRO A 117 -30.22 -9.29 -8.17
C PRO A 117 -29.00 -9.80 -8.92
N ARG A 118 -29.21 -10.49 -10.05
CA ARG A 118 -28.17 -11.04 -10.92
C ARG A 118 -27.17 -10.02 -11.47
N GLN A 119 -27.47 -8.73 -11.32
CA GLN A 119 -26.58 -7.62 -11.65
C GLN A 119 -26.53 -6.67 -10.46
N CYS A 120 -25.39 -6.62 -9.77
CA CYS A 120 -24.98 -5.39 -9.11
C CYS A 120 -24.74 -4.37 -10.24
N ALA A 121 -25.64 -3.40 -10.40
CA ALA A 121 -25.40 -2.27 -11.28
C ALA A 121 -24.27 -1.45 -10.64
N PRO A 122 -23.06 -1.39 -11.25
CA PRO A 122 -21.93 -0.71 -10.63
C PRO A 122 -22.26 0.77 -10.48
N SER A 123 -22.30 1.24 -9.24
CA SER A 123 -22.21 2.65 -8.89
C SER A 123 -20.80 2.93 -8.38
N ASP A 124 -20.25 4.12 -8.63
CA ASP A 124 -18.93 4.56 -8.12
C ASP A 124 -18.82 4.56 -6.58
N LYS A 125 -19.90 4.20 -5.87
CA LYS A 125 -20.00 4.08 -4.41
C LYS A 125 -20.11 2.63 -3.93
N ASP A 126 -20.05 1.65 -4.83
CA ASP A 126 -20.19 0.24 -4.47
C ASP A 126 -18.84 -0.35 -4.04
N PHE A 127 -18.71 -0.66 -2.74
CA PHE A 127 -17.57 -1.35 -2.14
C PHE A 127 -17.27 -2.75 -2.74
N CYS A 128 -18.15 -3.26 -3.61
CA CYS A 128 -17.97 -4.51 -4.35
C CYS A 128 -17.01 -4.39 -5.54
N PHE A 129 -16.62 -3.17 -5.93
CA PHE A 129 -15.68 -2.92 -7.02
C PHE A 129 -14.40 -2.32 -6.46
N LEU A 130 -13.36 -3.13 -6.33
CA LEU A 130 -12.00 -2.62 -6.25
C LEU A 130 -11.62 -2.21 -7.67
N GLU A 131 -11.61 -0.90 -7.97
CA GLU A 131 -11.30 -0.36 -9.30
C GLU A 131 -9.98 -0.92 -9.87
N ASP A 132 -8.99 -1.15 -9.00
CA ASP A 132 -7.69 -1.70 -9.36
C ASP A 132 -7.74 -3.21 -9.65
N GLU A 133 -8.66 -3.96 -9.03
CA GLU A 133 -8.76 -5.40 -9.26
C GLU A 133 -9.46 -5.73 -10.58
N ARG A 134 -10.37 -4.89 -11.07
CA ARG A 134 -11.12 -5.18 -12.32
C ARG A 134 -10.76 -4.29 -13.50
N SER A 135 -9.87 -3.31 -13.34
CA SER A 135 -9.28 -2.62 -14.49
C SER A 135 -8.64 -3.66 -15.42
N GLU A 136 -9.08 -3.68 -16.68
CA GLU A 136 -8.50 -4.51 -17.74
C GLU A 136 -7.01 -4.18 -17.98
N LYS A 137 -6.55 -3.03 -17.46
CA LYS A 137 -5.17 -2.52 -17.61
C LYS A 137 -4.26 -2.85 -16.41
N GLY A 138 -4.80 -3.40 -15.32
CA GLY A 138 -4.02 -3.72 -14.13
C GLY A 138 -3.10 -4.93 -14.37
N SER A 139 -1.82 -4.80 -14.01
CA SER A 139 -0.84 -5.88 -14.06
C SER A 139 -0.56 -6.41 -12.66
N TYR A 140 -0.32 -7.72 -12.53
CA TYR A 140 0.13 -8.31 -11.27
C TYR A 140 1.60 -8.00 -11.04
N VAL A 141 1.96 -7.67 -9.80
CA VAL A 141 3.32 -7.40 -9.35
C VAL A 141 3.62 -8.31 -8.17
N ASN A 142 4.82 -8.89 -8.13
CA ASN A 142 5.29 -9.65 -6.98
C ASN A 142 6.10 -8.73 -6.06
N LEU A 143 5.58 -8.48 -4.86
CA LEU A 143 6.17 -7.59 -3.86
C LEU A 143 7.52 -8.11 -3.33
N LEU A 144 7.75 -9.42 -3.34
CA LEU A 144 9.03 -10.01 -2.92
C LEU A 144 10.16 -9.72 -3.94
N ARG A 145 9.80 -9.52 -5.21
CA ARG A 145 10.75 -9.10 -6.25
C ARG A 145 10.92 -7.59 -6.34
N ASN A 146 9.95 -6.84 -5.81
CA ASN A 146 9.94 -5.38 -5.79
C ASN A 146 9.92 -4.85 -4.35
N PRO A 147 10.94 -5.15 -3.52
CA PRO A 147 11.00 -4.64 -2.17
C PRO A 147 11.18 -3.12 -2.19
N GLU A 148 10.52 -2.42 -1.27
CA GLU A 148 10.77 -1.00 -1.03
C GLU A 148 12.25 -0.80 -0.69
N ARG A 149 12.93 0.04 -1.47
CA ARG A 149 14.35 0.35 -1.29
C ARG A 149 14.65 1.72 -1.86
N PHE A 150 15.89 2.17 -1.66
CA PHE A 150 16.36 3.41 -2.26
C PHE A 150 16.30 3.33 -3.80
N THR A 151 15.45 4.16 -4.41
CA THR A 151 15.26 4.26 -5.87
C THR A 151 15.94 5.49 -6.49
N GLY A 152 16.52 6.36 -5.67
CA GLY A 152 17.06 7.66 -6.12
C GLY A 152 15.99 8.70 -6.46
N TYR A 153 14.71 8.41 -6.25
CA TYR A 153 13.62 9.37 -6.46
C TYR A 153 13.70 10.52 -5.43
N ALA A 154 13.95 11.74 -5.91
CA ALA A 154 14.20 12.92 -5.07
C ALA A 154 13.96 14.24 -5.84
N GLY A 155 14.23 15.37 -5.19
CA GLY A 155 14.19 16.70 -5.81
C GLY A 155 12.79 17.31 -5.89
N ALA A 156 12.62 18.27 -6.81
CA ALA A 156 11.38 19.07 -6.92
C ALA A 156 10.15 18.22 -7.21
N SER A 157 10.30 17.15 -8.01
CA SER A 157 9.24 16.17 -8.27
C SER A 157 8.73 15.53 -6.99
N ALA A 158 9.63 14.86 -6.25
CA ALA A 158 9.27 14.20 -4.99
C ALA A 158 8.69 15.20 -3.98
N ALA A 159 9.28 16.40 -3.88
CA ALA A 159 8.79 17.45 -2.99
C ALA A 159 7.38 17.94 -3.37
N GLN A 160 7.07 18.03 -4.67
CA GLN A 160 5.73 18.41 -5.15
C GLN A 160 4.69 17.36 -4.77
N ILE A 161 5.00 16.06 -4.90
CA ILE A 161 4.11 14.97 -4.47
C ILE A 161 3.83 15.06 -2.97
N TRP A 162 4.88 15.15 -2.14
CA TRP A 162 4.70 15.26 -0.69
C TRP A 162 3.93 16.51 -0.29
N ARG A 163 4.21 17.65 -0.93
CA ARG A 163 3.48 18.90 -0.66
C ARG A 163 1.99 18.73 -0.97
N ALA A 164 1.63 18.17 -2.12
CA ALA A 164 0.24 17.90 -2.48
C ALA A 164 -0.43 17.00 -1.42
N ILE A 165 0.20 15.89 -1.02
CA ILE A 165 -0.36 15.00 0.03
C ILE A 165 -0.65 15.76 1.33
N TYR A 166 0.28 16.62 1.78
CA TYR A 166 0.09 17.37 3.03
C TYR A 166 -0.85 18.57 2.91
N GLU A 167 -1.07 19.11 1.71
CA GLU A 167 -2.01 20.19 1.42
C GLU A 167 -3.45 19.67 1.33
N GLU A 168 -3.67 18.39 1.05
CA GLU A 168 -4.99 17.72 1.11
C GLU A 168 -5.54 17.55 2.54
N ASN A 169 -4.80 17.96 3.57
CA ASN A 169 -5.24 17.92 4.96
C ASN A 169 -6.24 19.05 5.27
N CYS A 170 -7.38 19.05 4.58
CA CYS A 170 -8.46 20.01 4.66
C CYS A 170 -9.72 19.32 5.22
N PHE A 171 -10.07 19.62 6.47
CA PHE A 171 -11.31 19.14 7.10
C PHE A 171 -12.31 20.29 7.26
N ASP A 172 -13.56 20.06 6.88
CA ASP A 172 -14.66 21.00 7.20
C ASP A 172 -14.84 21.03 8.73
N LEU A 173 -14.73 22.23 9.32
CA LEU A 173 -14.91 22.48 10.76
C LEU A 173 -16.40 22.68 11.13
#